data_AF-A0A8H4CBZ8-F1
#
_entry.id   AF-A0A8H4CBZ8-F1
#
_cell.length_a   1.000
_cell.length_b   1.000
_cell.length_c   1.000
_cell.angle_alpha   90.00
_cell.angle_beta   90.00
_cell.angle_gamma   90.00
#
_symmetry.space_group_name_H-M   'P 1'
#
loop_
_entity.id
_entity.type
_entity.pdbx_description
1 polymer ?
#
loop_
_entity_poly.entity_id
_entity_poly.type
_entity_poly.pdbx_seq_one_letter_code
_entity_poly.pdbx_strand_id
1 'polypeptide(L)' 'MIFSQLCAVAVAATKLANASDCKRAPGDSCWPSDAVWTALNETVSGRLLKNVLPGSVCYKDQPSYDEAACRAVLSR' A
#
# COMPACT_ATOMS: atom_id res chain seq x y z
N MET A 1 17.72 27.92 -54.21
CA MET A 1 16.42 27.54 -53.62
C MET A 1 16.71 26.66 -52.41
N ILE A 2 16.91 27.28 -51.25
CA ILE A 2 17.25 26.60 -49.98
C ILE A 2 16.22 27.13 -48.98
N PHE A 3 15.23 26.31 -48.62
CA PHE A 3 14.26 26.64 -47.58
C PHE A 3 14.28 25.54 -46.52
N SER A 4 15.00 25.85 -45.45
CA SER A 4 14.59 25.71 -44.05
C SER A 4 13.92 24.39 -43.64
N GLN A 5 14.74 23.41 -43.23
CA GLN A 5 14.27 22.37 -42.30
C GLN A 5 14.31 22.93 -40.87
N LEU A 6 13.13 23.28 -40.37
CA LEU A 6 12.89 23.48 -38.95
C LEU A 6 12.99 22.12 -38.25
N CYS A 7 14.04 21.91 -37.45
CA CYS A 7 14.05 20.86 -36.45
C CYS A 7 12.91 21.12 -35.47
N ALA A 8 11.89 20.26 -35.47
CA ALA A 8 10.91 20.22 -34.41
C ALA A 8 11.63 19.71 -33.14
N VAL A 9 12.00 20.63 -32.25
CA VAL A 9 12.50 20.28 -30.92
C VAL A 9 11.32 19.74 -30.12
N ALA A 10 11.28 18.43 -29.92
CA ALA A 10 10.31 17.81 -29.03
C ALA A 10 10.63 18.22 -27.59
N VAL A 11 9.85 19.15 -27.04
CA VAL A 11 9.90 19.50 -25.62
C VAL A 11 9.27 18.33 -24.85
N ALA A 12 10.10 17.52 -24.20
CA ALA A 12 9.62 16.53 -23.26
C ALA A 12 9.00 17.27 -22.05
N ALA A 13 7.70 17.16 -21.87
CA ALA A 13 7.03 17.67 -20.68
C ALA A 13 7.54 16.88 -19.47
N THR A 14 8.43 17.48 -18.68
CA THR A 14 8.76 16.96 -17.35
C THR A 14 7.51 17.06 -16.50
N LYS A 15 6.95 15.92 -16.07
CA LYS A 15 5.93 15.91 -15.01
C LYS A 15 6.54 16.60 -13.80
N LEU A 16 6.11 17.82 -13.51
CA LEU A 16 6.31 18.42 -12.20
C LEU A 16 5.74 17.42 -11.19
N ALA A 17 6.57 16.95 -10.26
CA ALA A 17 6.11 16.09 -9.18
C ALA A 17 5.18 16.95 -8.31
N ASN A 18 3.90 16.89 -8.66
CA ASN A 18 2.84 17.53 -7.89
C ASN A 18 2.87 16.91 -6.49
N ALA A 19 3.08 17.72 -5.46
CA ALA A 19 3.02 17.32 -4.06
C ALA A 19 1.58 16.98 -3.59
N SER A 20 0.73 16.51 -4.52
CA SER A 20 -0.66 16.12 -4.31
C SER A 20 -0.91 14.62 -4.47
N ASP A 21 0.15 13.80 -4.51
CA ASP A 21 0.00 12.34 -4.50
C ASP A 21 -0.30 11.85 -3.08
N CYS A 22 -1.58 11.61 -2.80
CA CYS A 22 -2.02 10.98 -1.55
C CYS A 22 -1.34 9.63 -1.36
N LYS A 23 -0.99 9.31 -0.10
CA LYS A 23 -0.56 7.95 0.26
C LYS A 23 -1.67 6.98 -0.09
N ARG A 24 -1.27 5.87 -0.70
CA ARG A 24 -2.19 4.81 -1.12
C ARG A 24 -2.63 4.00 0.09
N ALA A 25 -3.87 3.55 0.06
CA ALA A 25 -4.49 2.74 1.08
C ALA A 25 -4.91 1.37 0.50
N PRO A 26 -5.11 0.34 1.36
CA PRO A 26 -5.71 -0.91 0.94
C PRO A 26 -7.02 -0.66 0.18
N GLY A 27 -7.16 -1.26 -1.01
CA GLY A 27 -8.30 -1.07 -1.90
C GLY A 27 -8.06 -0.12 -3.08
N ASP A 28 -7.03 0.73 -3.01
CA ASP A 28 -6.62 1.54 -4.17
C ASP A 28 -6.08 0.66 -5.30
N SER A 29 -6.32 1.05 -6.56
CA SER A 29 -5.90 0.27 -7.74
C SER A 29 -4.39 0.06 -7.86
N CYS A 30 -3.59 0.93 -7.25
CA CYS A 30 -2.14 0.82 -7.21
C CYS A 30 -1.61 0.36 -5.84
N TRP A 31 -2.48 -0.14 -4.96
CA TRP A 31 -2.06 -0.79 -3.73
C TRP A 31 -1.19 -2.02 -4.10
N PRO A 32 -0.08 -2.29 -3.40
CA PRO A 32 0.77 -3.42 -3.74
C PRO A 32 0.00 -4.75 -3.65
N SER A 33 0.22 -5.62 -4.62
CA SER A 33 -0.34 -6.97 -4.61
C SER A 33 0.34 -7.85 -3.57
N ASP A 34 -0.28 -8.99 -3.26
CA ASP A 34 0.26 -9.97 -2.30
C ASP A 34 1.66 -10.47 -2.70
N ALA A 35 1.95 -10.58 -4.01
CA ALA A 35 3.28 -10.95 -4.50
C ALA A 35 4.33 -9.89 -4.15
N VAL A 36 3.97 -8.61 -4.25
CA VAL A 36 4.88 -7.50 -3.88
C VAL A 36 5.11 -7.48 -2.38
N TRP A 37 4.06 -7.70 -1.57
CA TRP A 37 4.21 -7.82 -0.12
C TRP A 37 5.05 -9.04 0.29
N THR A 38 4.92 -10.16 -0.42
CA THR A 38 5.73 -11.36 -0.18
C THR A 38 7.21 -11.10 -0.47
N ALA A 39 7.53 -10.49 -1.61
CA ALA A 39 8.90 -10.09 -1.93
C ALA A 39 9.46 -9.10 -0.90
N LEU A 40 8.66 -8.12 -0.45
CA LEU A 40 9.09 -7.22 0.64
C LEU A 40 9.42 -8.02 1.91
N ASN A 41 8.57 -8.97 2.30
CA ASN A 41 8.80 -9.80 3.48
C ASN A 41 10.13 -10.56 3.39
N GLU A 42 10.47 -11.08 2.23
CA GLU A 42 11.77 -11.73 1.98
C GLU A 42 12.94 -10.78 2.18
N THR A 43 12.86 -9.54 1.66
CA THR A 43 13.93 -8.54 1.83
C THR A 43 14.16 -8.15 3.29
N VAL A 44 13.11 -8.16 4.11
CA VAL A 44 13.21 -7.89 5.56
C VAL A 44 13.36 -9.15 6.41
N SER A 45 13.80 -10.27 5.81
CA SER A 45 14.07 -11.54 6.51
C SER A 45 12.86 -12.08 7.28
N GLY A 46 11.66 -12.00 6.69
CA GLY A 46 10.43 -12.53 7.28
C GLY A 46 9.80 -11.66 8.37
N ARG A 47 10.24 -10.40 8.51
CA ARG A 47 9.81 -9.50 9.60
C ARG A 47 8.61 -8.61 9.25
N LEU A 48 8.03 -8.74 8.06
CA LEU A 48 6.80 -8.04 7.72
C LEU A 48 5.59 -8.75 8.36
N LEU A 49 4.84 -8.04 9.18
CA LEU A 49 3.65 -8.56 9.85
C LEU A 49 2.37 -7.99 9.23
N LYS A 50 1.44 -8.87 8.86
CA LYS A 50 0.05 -8.47 8.61
C LYS A 50 -0.66 -8.41 9.96
N ASN A 51 -0.79 -7.21 10.50
CA ASN A 51 -1.27 -7.01 11.86
C ASN A 51 -2.75 -7.41 12.01
N VAL A 52 -3.02 -8.21 13.03
CA VAL A 52 -4.36 -8.43 13.57
C VAL A 52 -4.39 -7.77 14.93
N LEU A 53 -5.33 -6.83 15.13
CA LEU A 53 -5.42 -6.10 16.39
C LEU A 53 -5.84 -7.06 17.51
N PRO A 54 -5.22 -7.03 18.70
CA PRO A 54 -5.63 -7.91 19.80
C PRO A 54 -7.12 -7.84 20.14
N GLY A 55 -7.73 -6.65 19.99
CA GLY A 55 -9.16 -6.46 20.21
C GLY A 55 -10.08 -7.06 19.14
N SER A 56 -9.56 -7.54 18.00
CA SER A 56 -10.39 -8.11 16.93
C SER A 56 -11.18 -9.35 17.39
N VAL A 57 -10.71 -10.02 18.44
CA VAL A 57 -11.39 -11.17 19.06
C VAL A 57 -12.72 -10.78 19.76
N CYS A 58 -12.93 -9.49 20.05
CA CYS A 58 -14.14 -9.01 20.73
C CYS A 58 -15.31 -8.66 19.80
N TYR A 59 -15.09 -8.62 18.48
CA TYR A 59 -16.09 -8.16 17.51
C TYR A 59 -16.67 -9.36 16.74
N LYS A 60 -17.97 -9.60 16.85
CA LYS A 60 -18.66 -10.80 16.30
C LYS A 60 -18.64 -10.89 14.77
N ASP A 61 -18.51 -9.76 14.10
CA ASP A 61 -18.39 -9.64 12.64
C ASP A 61 -16.97 -9.94 12.14
N GLN A 62 -15.99 -10.08 13.04
CA GLN A 62 -14.63 -10.42 12.67
C GLN A 62 -14.42 -11.94 12.62
N PRO A 63 -13.64 -12.45 11.63
CA PRO A 63 -13.27 -13.86 11.56
C PRO A 63 -12.53 -14.38 12.81
N SER A 64 -11.89 -13.47 13.55
CA SER A 64 -11.13 -13.77 14.76
C SER A 64 -11.96 -13.79 16.05
N TYR A 65 -13.29 -13.62 15.99
CA TYR A 65 -14.13 -13.55 17.18
C TYR A 65 -13.93 -14.76 18.09
N ASP A 66 -13.60 -14.50 19.35
CA ASP A 66 -13.47 -15.50 20.42
C ASP A 66 -13.79 -14.82 21.75
N GLU A 67 -14.86 -15.27 22.39
CA GLU A 67 -15.36 -14.69 23.62
C GLU A 67 -14.39 -14.88 24.80
N ALA A 68 -13.71 -16.02 24.87
CA ALA A 68 -12.73 -16.30 25.93
C ALA A 68 -11.48 -15.44 25.75
N ALA A 69 -10.98 -15.33 24.51
CA ALA A 69 -9.87 -14.44 24.19
C ALA A 69 -10.24 -12.96 24.44
N CYS A 70 -11.48 -12.56 24.13
CA CYS A 70 -11.95 -11.21 24.42
C CYS A 70 -11.93 -10.90 25.91
N ARG A 71 -12.42 -11.82 26.76
CA ARG A 71 -12.32 -11.65 28.22
C ARG A 71 -10.88 -11.48 28.68
N ALA A 72 -9.93 -12.23 28.11
CA ALA A 72 -8.52 -12.11 28.45
C ALA A 72 -7.90 -10.77 28.01
N VAL A 73 -8.36 -10.21 26.88
CA VAL A 73 -7.95 -8.87 26.42
C VAL A 73 -8.53 -7.78 27.32
N LEU A 74 -9.78 -7.92 27.75
CA LEU A 74 -10.49 -6.95 28.59
C LEU A 74 -10.09 -7.00 30.08
N SER A 75 -9.46 -8.07 30.55
CA SER A 75 -8.99 -8.21 31.93
C SER A 75 -7.63 -7.54 32.20
N ARG A 76 -7.13 -6.75 31.26
CA ARG A 76 -5.88 -5.98 31.32
C ARG A 76 -6.16 -4.57 31.83
#